data_AF-A0AAV8X9H2-F1
#
_entry.id   AF-A0AAV8X9H2-F1
#
_cell.length_a   1.000
_cell.length_b   1.000
_cell.length_c   1.000
_cell.angle_alpha   90.00
_cell.angle_beta   90.00
_cell.angle_gamma   90.00
#
_symmetry.space_group_name_H-M   'P 1'
#
loop_
_entity.id
_entity.type
_entity.pdbx_description
1 polymer ?
#
loop_
_entity_poly.entity_id
_entity_poly.type
_entity_poly.pdbx_seq_one_letter_code
_entity_poly.pdbx_strand_id
1 'polypeptide(L)' 'MSFEDNREFWEEFIGIYRENSCLWDVKTKEYRNKQMRNTAYENLILKYKEVFPNATKEFVTKKISLLRSFISSPDS' A
#
# COMPACT_ATOMS: atom_id res chain seq x y z
N MET A 1 -20.12 -5.64 11.61
CA MET A 1 -18.80 -5.19 11.14
C MET A 1 -18.28 -4.22 12.17
N SER A 2 -17.46 -4.72 13.09
CA SER A 2 -16.95 -3.98 14.25
C SER A 2 -15.83 -3.05 13.79
N PHE A 3 -15.64 -1.91 14.44
CA PHE A 3 -14.63 -0.92 14.05
C PHE A 3 -13.19 -1.48 14.12
N GLU A 4 -12.95 -2.52 14.93
CA GLU A 4 -11.66 -3.18 15.13
C GLU A 4 -11.10 -3.84 13.86
N ASP A 5 -11.96 -4.38 12.97
CA ASP A 5 -11.56 -5.03 11.72
C ASP A 5 -10.74 -4.09 10.81
N ASN A 6 -11.05 -2.79 10.88
CA ASN A 6 -10.33 -1.80 10.10
C ASN A 6 -8.90 -1.61 10.60
N ARG A 7 -8.67 -1.68 11.93
CA ARG A 7 -7.35 -1.38 12.48
C ARG A 7 -6.34 -2.46 12.11
N GLU A 8 -6.65 -3.73 12.38
CA GLU A 8 -5.77 -4.86 12.04
C GLU A 8 -5.53 -4.92 10.52
N PHE A 9 -6.59 -4.71 9.73
CA PHE A 9 -6.46 -4.57 8.28
C PHE A 9 -5.49 -3.47 7.88
N TRP A 10 -5.63 -2.25 8.43
CA TRP A 10 -4.76 -1.13 8.10
C TRP A 10 -3.33 -1.35 8.62
N GLU A 11 -3.14 -1.98 9.78
CA GLU A 11 -1.82 -2.33 10.30
C GLU A 11 -1.11 -3.32 9.37
N GLU A 12 -1.79 -4.37 8.90
CA GLU A 12 -1.21 -5.31 7.94
C GLU A 12 -0.98 -4.65 6.57
N PHE A 13 -1.93 -3.85 6.09
CA PHE A 13 -1.79 -3.11 4.82
C PHE A 13 -0.60 -2.15 4.85
N ILE A 14 -0.42 -1.40 5.94
CA ILE A 14 0.72 -0.51 6.15
C ILE A 14 2.01 -1.30 6.33
N GLY A 15 1.96 -2.46 6.99
CA GLY A 15 3.07 -3.40 7.12
C GLY A 15 3.61 -3.82 5.75
N ILE A 16 2.73 -4.39 4.91
CA ILE A 16 3.06 -4.78 3.53
C ILE A 16 3.62 -3.57 2.77
N TYR A 17 2.98 -2.40 2.87
CA TYR A 17 3.46 -1.19 2.19
C TYR A 17 4.88 -0.78 2.63
N ARG A 18 5.17 -0.82 3.94
CA ARG A 18 6.48 -0.45 4.49
C ARG A 18 7.57 -1.44 4.11
N GLU A 19 7.27 -2.74 4.15
CA GLU A 19 8.20 -3.80 3.73
C GLU A 19 8.54 -3.72 2.24
N ASN A 20 7.60 -3.25 1.42
CA ASN A 20 7.79 -3.07 -0.01
C ASN A 20 8.45 -1.72 -0.32
N SER A 21 9.77 -1.63 -0.05
CA SER A 21 10.64 -0.51 -0.43
C SER A 21 10.47 -0.09 -1.90
N CYS A 22 10.16 -1.04 -2.79
CA CYS A 22 9.90 -0.81 -4.21
C CYS A 22 8.70 0.12 -4.52
N LEU A 23 7.84 0.42 -3.55
CA LEU A 23 6.67 1.29 -3.71
C LEU A 23 6.94 2.76 -3.34
N TRP A 24 7.82 3.01 -2.38
CA TRP A 24 8.03 4.34 -1.79
C TRP A 24 9.48 4.82 -1.90
N ASP A 25 10.46 3.91 -1.88
CA ASP A 25 11.88 4.22 -1.88
C ASP A 25 12.43 4.24 -3.30
N VAL A 26 12.44 5.43 -3.91
CA VAL A 26 12.97 5.65 -5.27
C VAL A 26 14.49 5.47 -5.37
N LYS A 27 15.20 5.35 -4.24
CA LYS A 27 16.66 5.21 -4.18
C LYS A 27 17.08 3.75 -4.27
N THR A 28 16.22 2.80 -3.91
CA THR A 28 16.48 1.37 -4.03
C THR A 28 16.47 0.90 -5.49
N LYS A 29 17.28 -0.11 -5.80
CA LYS A 29 17.26 -0.78 -7.11
C LYS A 29 15.92 -1.48 -7.36
N GLU A 30 15.24 -1.88 -6.29
CA GLU A 30 13.93 -2.54 -6.30
C GLU A 30 12.83 -1.65 -6.88
N TYR A 31 12.90 -0.33 -6.69
CA TYR A 31 11.97 0.62 -7.33
C TYR A 31 12.03 0.57 -8.87
N ARG A 32 13.20 0.30 -9.44
CA ARG A 32 13.35 0.12 -10.89
C ARG A 32 12.85 -1.25 -11.37
N ASN A 33 12.63 -2.19 -10.45
CA ASN A 33 12.15 -3.51 -10.79
C ASN A 33 10.62 -3.51 -10.94
N LYS A 34 10.17 -3.46 -12.21
CA LYS A 34 8.74 -3.46 -12.55
C LYS A 34 7.99 -4.67 -12.01
N GLN A 35 8.64 -5.85 -11.97
CA GLN A 35 7.99 -7.06 -11.44
C GLN A 35 7.70 -6.92 -9.95
N MET A 36 8.70 -6.55 -9.14
CA MET A 36 8.51 -6.39 -7.69
C MET A 36 7.47 -5.33 -7.38
N ARG A 37 7.50 -4.21 -8.10
CA ARG A 37 6.48 -3.17 -7.95
C ARG A 37 5.08 -3.69 -8.27
N ASN A 38 4.91 -4.45 -9.34
CA ASN A 38 3.59 -5.00 -9.70
C ASN A 38 3.12 -6.01 -8.65
N THR A 39 3.97 -6.93 -8.20
CA THR A 39 3.67 -7.89 -7.13
C THR A 39 3.27 -7.19 -5.84
N ALA A 40 3.99 -6.15 -5.44
CA ALA A 40 3.67 -5.36 -4.24
C ALA A 40 2.29 -4.69 -4.35
N TYR A 41 1.96 -4.10 -5.51
CA TYR A 41 0.61 -3.57 -5.75
C TYR A 41 -0.46 -4.66 -5.73
N GLU A 42 -0.20 -5.82 -6.35
CA GLU A 42 -1.15 -6.93 -6.37
C GLU A 42 -1.45 -7.43 -4.96
N ASN A 43 -0.43 -7.59 -4.12
CA ASN A 43 -0.60 -7.98 -2.71
C ASN A 43 -1.46 -6.97 -1.94
N LEU A 44 -1.20 -5.67 -2.10
CA LEU A 44 -2.01 -4.62 -1.47
C LEU A 44 -3.46 -4.62 -1.98
N ILE A 45 -3.69 -4.87 -3.27
CA ILE A 45 -5.04 -4.95 -3.85
C ILE A 45 -5.77 -6.19 -3.33
N LEU A 46 -5.10 -7.35 -3.29
CA LEU A 46 -5.68 -8.58 -2.76
C LEU A 46 -6.10 -8.41 -1.31
N LYS A 47 -5.23 -7.82 -0.47
CA LYS A 47 -5.57 -7.48 0.91
C LYS A 47 -6.78 -6.57 0.97
N TYR A 48 -6.78 -5.47 0.21
CA TYR A 48 -7.90 -4.52 0.18
C TYR A 48 -9.21 -5.15 -0.28
N LYS A 49 -9.15 -6.16 -1.16
CA LYS A 49 -10.33 -6.89 -1.64
C LYS A 49 -11.00 -7.75 -0.58
N GLU A 50 -10.30 -8.13 0.48
CA GLU A 50 -10.90 -8.87 1.61
C GLU A 50 -11.97 -8.01 2.33
N VAL A 51 -11.71 -6.70 2.46
CA VAL A 51 -12.65 -5.74 3.08
C VAL A 51 -13.54 -5.04 2.05
N PHE A 52 -13.03 -4.81 0.84
CA PHE A 52 -13.71 -4.12 -0.25
C PHE A 52 -13.55 -4.89 -1.55
N PRO A 53 -14.43 -5.85 -1.88
CA PRO A 53 -14.31 -6.66 -3.10
C PRO A 53 -14.37 -5.81 -4.38
N ASN A 54 -14.98 -4.63 -4.31
CA ASN A 54 -15.05 -3.67 -5.40
C ASN A 54 -13.78 -2.80 -5.54
N ALA A 55 -12.74 -3.05 -4.74
CA ALA A 55 -11.49 -2.31 -4.81
C ALA A 55 -10.78 -2.58 -6.14
N THR A 56 -10.54 -1.50 -6.88
CA THR A 56 -9.77 -1.53 -8.12
C THR A 56 -8.32 -1.15 -7.85
N LYS A 57 -7.43 -1.52 -8.78
CA LYS A 57 -6.02 -1.12 -8.75
C LYS A 57 -5.87 0.40 -8.61
N GLU A 58 -6.70 1.16 -9.30
CA GLU A 58 -6.67 2.62 -9.25
C GLU A 58 -7.01 3.16 -7.85
N PHE A 59 -8.03 2.58 -7.20
CA PHE A 59 -8.42 2.96 -5.84
C PHE A 59 -7.28 2.73 -4.83
N VAL A 60 -6.66 1.55 -4.89
CA VAL A 60 -5.54 1.18 -4.02
C VAL A 60 -4.31 2.03 -4.31
N THR A 61 -4.01 2.29 -5.59
CA THR A 61 -2.91 3.17 -6.00
C THR A 61 -3.10 4.59 -5.48
N LYS A 62 -4.32 5.13 -5.56
CA LYS A 62 -4.66 6.44 -5.03
C LYS A 62 -4.50 6.49 -3.50
N LYS A 63 -4.94 5.45 -2.79
CA LYS A 63 -4.74 5.31 -1.34
C LYS A 63 -3.26 5.26 -0.96
N ILE A 64 -2.46 4.47 -1.66
CA ILE A 64 -1.00 4.39 -1.46
C ILE A 64 -0.33 5.75 -1.73
N SER A 65 -0.75 6.45 -2.79
CA SER A 65 -0.23 7.78 -3.11
C SER A 65 -0.50 8.79 -1.97
N LEU A 66 -1.71 8.77 -1.41
CA LEU A 66 -2.05 9.57 -0.24
C LEU A 66 -1.20 9.17 0.98
N LEU A 67 -1.13 7.87 1.30
CA LEU A 67 -0.30 7.35 2.40
C LEU A 67 1.15 7.79 2.27
N ARG A 68 1.73 7.72 1.06
CA ARG A 68 3.07 8.20 0.77
C ARG A 68 3.19 9.68 1.09
N SER A 69 2.23 10.50 0.67
CA SER A 69 2.22 11.93 0.98
C SER A 69 2.19 12.18 2.49
N PHE A 70 1.34 11.45 3.23
CA PHE A 70 1.25 11.57 4.69
C PHE A 70 2.52 11.12 5.40
N ILE A 71 3.15 10.02 4.96
CA ILE A 71 4.33 9.43 5.61
C ILE A 71 5.62 10.15 5.19
N SER A 72 5.72 10.59 3.93
CA SER A 72 6.87 11.32 3.38
C SER A 72 6.81 12.84 3.59
N SER A 73 5.78 13.36 4.27
CA SER A 73 5.79 14.75 4.74
C SER A 73 6.15 14.78 6.23
N PRO A 74 7.44 14.77 6.59
CA PRO A 74 7.87 14.99 7.98
C PRO A 74 7.88 16.46 8.39
N ASP A 75 7.42 17.41 7.56
CA ASP A 75 7.58 18.84 7.83
C ASP A 75 6.40 19.67 7.30
N SER A 76 5.54 20.10 8.21
CA SER A 76 4.83 21.38 8.20
C SER A 76 4.61 21.81 9.64
#